data_AF-A0A3B8X0Q1-F1
#
_entry.id   AF-A0A3B8X0Q1-F1
#
_cell.length_a   1.000
_cell.length_b   1.000
_cell.length_c   1.000
_cell.angle_alpha   90.00
_cell.angle_beta   90.00
_cell.angle_gamma   90.00
#
_symmetry.space_group_name_H-M   'P 1'
#
loop_
_entity.id
_entity.type
_entity.pdbx_description
1 polymer ?
#
loop_
_entity_poly.entity_id
_entity_poly.type
_entity_poly.pdbx_seq_one_letter_code
_entity_poly.pdbx_strand_id
1 'polypeptide(L)'
;MKTLVGKVSAEEREVIQALFERKNGLTELAKIVSVENAPLYEKLVKDMGETATRFQKWWDEMSAKYEWRSAANGHWEIDFDTCEIYLNEP
;
A
#
# COMPACT_ATOMS: atom_id res chain seq x y z
N MET A 1 5.67 5.38 18.66
CA MET A 1 5.04 6.72 18.69
C MET A 1 4.45 7.04 17.32
N LYS A 2 3.22 7.56 17.24
CA LYS A 2 2.57 7.95 15.98
C LYS A 2 2.59 9.47 15.81
N THR A 3 3.17 9.96 14.73
CA THR A 3 3.36 11.40 14.47
C THR A 3 2.77 11.77 13.12
N LEU A 4 1.97 12.84 13.04
CA LEU A 4 1.50 13.39 11.78
C LEU A 4 2.70 14.00 11.01
N VAL A 5 2.96 13.51 9.79
CA VAL A 5 4.08 13.96 8.95
C VAL A 5 3.65 14.61 7.64
N GLY A 6 2.37 14.52 7.29
CA GLY A 6 1.87 15.15 6.09
C GLY A 6 0.39 14.89 5.84
N LYS A 7 -0.06 15.35 4.68
CA LYS A 7 -1.41 15.14 4.16
C LYS A 7 -1.33 15.06 2.63
N VAL A 8 -2.03 14.12 2.03
CA VAL A 8 -2.14 13.99 0.56
C VAL A 8 -3.46 14.58 0.06
N SER A 9 -3.58 14.79 -1.25
CA SER A 9 -4.86 15.16 -1.86
C SER A 9 -5.86 14.00 -1.82
N ALA A 10 -7.14 14.30 -2.04
CA ALA A 10 -8.16 13.26 -2.12
C ALA A 10 -7.91 12.30 -3.29
N GLU A 11 -7.50 12.83 -4.45
CA GLU A 11 -7.17 12.06 -5.64
C GLU A 11 -5.96 11.13 -5.41
N GLU A 12 -4.93 11.62 -4.71
CA GLU A 12 -3.77 10.80 -4.34
C GLU A 12 -4.15 9.69 -3.36
N ARG A 13 -4.98 10.02 -2.37
CA ARG A 13 -5.54 9.06 -1.42
C ARG A 13 -6.36 7.99 -2.11
N GLU A 14 -7.18 8.35 -3.10
CA GLU A 14 -7.98 7.39 -3.89
C GLU A 14 -7.10 6.38 -4.62
N VAL A 15 -5.94 6.80 -5.15
CA VAL A 15 -4.99 5.89 -5.81
C VAL A 15 -4.47 4.84 -4.84
N ILE A 16 -3.99 5.23 -3.66
CA ILE A 16 -3.45 4.27 -2.68
C ILE A 16 -4.54 3.43 -2.03
N GLN A 17 -5.75 3.98 -1.87
CA GLN A 17 -6.91 3.24 -1.38
C GLN A 17 -7.29 2.10 -2.34
N ALA A 18 -7.36 2.40 -3.65
CA ALA A 18 -7.64 1.37 -4.66
C ALA A 18 -6.55 0.27 -4.70
N LEU A 19 -5.27 0.64 -4.51
CA LEU A 19 -4.19 -0.34 -4.41
C LEU A 19 -4.26 -1.18 -3.14
N PHE A 20 -4.65 -0.57 -2.00
CA PHE A 20 -4.86 -1.27 -0.72
C PHE A 20 -6.00 -2.30 -0.83
N GLU A 21 -7.15 -1.89 -1.37
CA GLU A 21 -8.30 -2.76 -1.60
C GLU A 21 -7.95 -3.93 -2.54
N ARG A 22 -7.25 -3.63 -3.65
CA ARG A 22 -6.77 -4.67 -4.57
C ARG A 22 -5.81 -5.64 -3.89
N LYS A 23 -4.86 -5.14 -3.11
CA LYS A 23 -3.91 -5.98 -2.34
C LYS A 23 -4.66 -6.91 -1.40
N ASN A 24 -5.63 -6.39 -0.63
CA ASN A 24 -6.44 -7.20 0.27
C ASN A 24 -7.25 -8.26 -0.49
N GLY A 25 -7.89 -7.90 -1.60
CA GLY A 25 -8.63 -8.85 -2.43
C GLY A 25 -7.74 -9.99 -2.94
N LEU A 26 -6.53 -9.69 -3.42
CA LEU A 26 -5.57 -10.71 -3.86
C LEU A 26 -5.08 -11.58 -2.70
N THR A 27 -4.86 -11.01 -1.52
CA THR A 27 -4.49 -11.76 -0.30
C THR A 27 -5.60 -12.72 0.12
N GLU A 28 -6.87 -12.32 0.05
CA GLU A 28 -7.99 -13.24 0.33
C GLU A 28 -8.11 -14.34 -0.74
N LEU A 29 -7.90 -14.01 -2.03
CA LEU A 29 -7.85 -15.01 -3.10
C LEU A 29 -6.73 -16.04 -2.87
N ALA A 30 -5.57 -15.62 -2.37
CA ALA A 30 -4.45 -16.52 -2.09
C ALA A 30 -4.76 -17.59 -1.04
N LYS A 31 -5.79 -17.38 -0.20
CA LYS A 31 -6.23 -18.38 0.77
C LYS A 31 -7.10 -19.48 0.15
N ILE A 32 -7.71 -19.22 -1.01
CA ILE A 32 -8.68 -20.14 -1.64
C ILE A 32 -8.22 -20.70 -2.99
N VAL A 33 -7.29 -20.03 -3.69
CA VAL A 33 -6.76 -20.50 -4.97
C VAL A 33 -5.77 -21.63 -4.71
N SER A 34 -6.10 -22.83 -5.20
CA SER A 34 -5.22 -24.00 -5.12
C SER A 34 -4.02 -23.85 -6.06
N VAL A 35 -2.85 -24.23 -5.56
CA VAL A 35 -1.60 -24.34 -6.33
C VAL A 35 -1.69 -25.35 -7.48
N GLU A 36 -2.63 -26.29 -7.42
CA GLU A 36 -2.86 -27.28 -8.48
C GLU A 36 -3.48 -26.64 -9.74
N ASN A 37 -4.15 -25.49 -9.60
CA ASN A 37 -4.61 -24.69 -10.73
C ASN A 37 -3.49 -23.72 -11.14
N ALA A 38 -2.43 -24.26 -11.73
CA ALA A 38 -1.23 -23.51 -12.08
C ALA A 38 -1.51 -22.20 -12.87
N PRO A 39 -2.35 -22.16 -13.92
CA PRO A 39 -2.64 -20.92 -14.64
C PRO A 39 -3.26 -19.83 -13.76
N LEU A 40 -4.18 -20.20 -12.87
CA LEU A 40 -4.83 -19.27 -11.96
C LEU A 40 -3.88 -18.81 -10.85
N TYR A 41 -3.09 -19.74 -10.31
CA TYR A 41 -2.10 -19.46 -9.27
C TYR A 41 -0.99 -18.54 -9.78
N GLU A 42 -0.43 -18.81 -10.96
CA GLU A 42 0.59 -17.96 -11.59
C GLU A 42 0.08 -16.54 -11.85
N LYS A 43 -1.15 -16.42 -12.36
CA LYS A 43 -1.80 -15.11 -12.55
C LYS A 43 -1.96 -14.38 -11.22
N LEU A 44 -2.40 -15.07 -10.17
CA LEU A 44 -2.56 -14.49 -8.85
C LEU A 44 -1.22 -13.97 -8.29
N VAL A 45 -0.16 -14.79 -8.35
CA VAL A 45 1.19 -14.40 -7.90
C VAL A 45 1.71 -13.19 -8.67
N LYS A 46 1.51 -13.17 -10.00
CA LYS A 46 1.88 -12.03 -10.85
C LYS A 46 1.14 -10.77 -10.43
N ASP A 47 -0.19 -10.84 -10.29
CA ASP A 47 -1.03 -9.70 -9.91
C ASP A 47 -0.68 -9.18 -8.50
N MET A 48 -0.32 -10.07 -7.57
CA MET A 48 0.17 -9.71 -6.23
C MET A 48 1.49 -8.94 -6.31
N GLY A 49 2.46 -9.43 -7.11
CA GLY A 49 3.73 -8.76 -7.32
C GLY A 49 3.57 -7.37 -7.92
N GLU A 50 2.81 -7.25 -9.01
CA GLU A 50 2.53 -5.96 -9.66
C GLU A 50 1.82 -4.97 -8.72
N THR A 51 0.85 -5.45 -7.94
CA THR A 51 0.12 -4.61 -6.98
C THR A 51 1.04 -4.15 -5.84
N ALA A 52 1.90 -5.04 -5.32
CA ALA A 52 2.86 -4.69 -4.27
C ALA A 52 3.88 -3.64 -4.76
N THR A 53 4.42 -3.80 -5.96
CA THR A 53 5.34 -2.81 -6.56
C THR A 53 4.68 -1.46 -6.73
N ARG A 54 3.44 -1.40 -7.24
CA ARG A 54 2.71 -0.14 -7.39
C ARG A 54 2.36 0.51 -6.05
N PHE A 55 2.00 -0.30 -5.05
CA PHE A 55 1.72 0.17 -3.70
C PHE A 55 2.94 0.82 -3.07
N GLN A 56 4.11 0.17 -3.12
CA GLN A 56 5.36 0.72 -2.61
C GLN A 56 5.77 1.99 -3.37
N LYS A 57 5.67 1.95 -4.71
CA LYS A 57 6.01 3.09 -5.55
C LYS A 57 5.20 4.35 -5.19
N TRP A 58 3.91 4.21 -4.87
CA TRP A 58 3.10 5.35 -4.43
C TRP A 58 3.64 5.96 -3.14
N TRP A 59 4.04 5.15 -2.15
CA TRP A 59 4.65 5.65 -0.91
C TRP A 59 5.98 6.36 -1.17
N ASP A 60 6.82 5.79 -2.04
CA ASP A 60 8.11 6.39 -2.41
C ASP A 60 7.90 7.74 -3.11
N GLU A 61 6.96 7.81 -4.06
CA GLU A 61 6.65 9.05 -4.80
C GLU A 61 6.05 10.13 -3.90
N MET A 62 5.10 9.79 -3.03
CA MET A 62 4.45 10.77 -2.17
C MET A 62 5.37 11.24 -1.04
N SER A 63 6.14 10.35 -0.43
CA SER A 63 7.13 10.73 0.59
C SER A 63 8.20 11.65 0.02
N ALA A 64 8.65 11.42 -1.21
CA ALA A 64 9.58 12.31 -1.90
C ALA A 64 8.93 13.65 -2.27
N LYS A 65 7.70 13.63 -2.81
CA LYS A 65 6.96 14.84 -3.22
C LYS A 65 6.69 15.79 -2.05
N TYR A 66 6.33 15.25 -0.90
CA TYR A 66 5.94 16.02 0.29
C TYR A 66 7.03 16.05 1.37
N GLU A 67 8.20 15.50 1.08
CA GLU A 67 9.38 15.45 1.97
C GLU A 67 9.05 14.90 3.37
N TRP A 68 8.27 13.81 3.44
CA TRP A 68 7.87 13.23 4.72
C TRP A 68 9.08 12.74 5.50
N ARG A 69 9.09 13.03 6.80
CA ARG A 69 10.06 12.43 7.72
C ARG A 69 9.94 10.90 7.70
N SER A 70 11.08 10.22 7.70
CA SER A 70 11.22 8.78 7.87
C SER A 70 12.00 8.43 9.15
N ALA A 71 11.97 7.16 9.54
CA ALA A 71 12.75 6.62 10.65
C ALA A 71 13.24 5.21 10.30
N ALA A 72 14.41 4.80 10.82
CA ALA A 72 15.10 3.58 10.41
C ALA A 72 14.27 2.27 10.55
N ASN A 73 13.30 2.24 11.47
CA ASN A 73 12.37 1.13 11.66
C ASN A 73 10.90 1.60 11.69
N GLY A 74 10.64 2.80 11.17
CA GLY A 74 9.29 3.34 11.10
C GLY A 74 8.62 3.02 9.77
N HIS A 75 7.30 3.08 9.75
CA HIS A 75 6.52 3.00 8.52
C HIS A 75 5.51 4.13 8.45
N TRP A 76 5.12 4.49 7.24
CA TRP A 76 4.02 5.43 7.03
C TRP A 76 2.68 4.72 7.06
N GLU A 77 1.70 5.40 7.61
CA GLU A 77 0.29 5.02 7.60
C GLU A 77 -0.52 6.17 7.03
N ILE A 78 -1.57 5.86 6.29
CA ILE A 78 -2.56 6.84 5.83
C ILE A 78 -3.86 6.63 6.58
N ASP A 79 -4.47 7.73 7.01
CA ASP A 79 -5.87 7.77 7.39
C ASP A 79 -6.70 8.10 6.14
N PHE A 80 -7.49 7.14 5.67
CA PHE A 80 -8.24 7.26 4.42
C PHE A 80 -9.40 8.26 4.49
N ASP A 81 -9.90 8.58 5.68
CA ASP A 81 -11.00 9.54 5.87
C ASP A 81 -10.48 10.98 5.84
N THR A 82 -9.32 11.22 6.45
CA THR A 82 -8.75 12.55 6.62
C THR A 82 -7.65 12.89 5.62
N CYS A 83 -7.15 11.90 4.87
CA CYS A 83 -5.97 11.97 3.99
C CYS A 83 -4.65 12.28 4.72
N GLU A 84 -4.64 12.13 6.04
CA GLU A 84 -3.48 12.40 6.88
C GLU A 84 -2.47 11.25 6.82
N ILE A 85 -1.19 11.61 6.81
CA ILE A 85 -0.08 10.67 6.76
C ILE A 85 0.66 10.73 8.08
N TYR A 86 0.84 9.55 8.67
CA TYR A 86 1.47 9.38 9.94
C TYR A 86 2.74 8.55 9.81
N LEU A 87 3.80 8.93 10.50
CA LEU A 87 4.94 8.07 10.75
C LEU A 87 4.70 7.33 12.06
N ASN A 88 4.68 6.00 12.00
CA ASN A 88 4.63 5.14 13.16
C ASN A 88 6.04 4.62 13.45
N GLU A 89 6.61 5.08 14.56
CA GLU A 89 7.92 4.67 15.06
C GLU A 89 7.73 3.61 16.15
N PRO A 90 8.58 2.57 16.25
CA PRO A 90 8.53 1.60 17.34
C PRO A 90 8.73 2.21 18.72
#